data_AF-A0A2N3CWM8-F1
#
_entry.id   AF-A0A2N3CWM8-F1
#
_cell.length_a   1.000
_cell.length_b   1.000
_cell.length_c   1.000
_cell.angle_alpha   90.00
_cell.angle_beta   90.00
_cell.angle_gamma   90.00
#
_symmetry.space_group_name_H-M   'P 1'
#
loop_
_entity.id
_entity.type
_entity.pdbx_description
1 polymer ?
#
loop_
_entity_poly.entity_id
_entity_poly.type
_entity_poly.pdbx_seq_one_letter_code
_entity_poly.pdbx_strand_id
1 'polypeptide(L)'
;MTRILADLPEDDIKWLDQRAAELGRSRAAVLREAVTAYRAEAPKDWLEAGFGAWKDREDIGDAVEWQRRERASSTRPWDDDYEDVKAEFPDLFDAEDDRQRQIYLDMGVGRDADTKKRPA
;
A
#
# COMPACT_ATOMS: atom_id res chain seq x y z
N MET A 1 -15.07 23.37 -22.98
CA MET A 1 -13.98 24.38 -22.88
C MET A 1 -14.61 25.74 -22.73
N THR A 2 -14.18 26.54 -21.76
CA THR A 2 -14.56 27.95 -21.61
C THR A 2 -13.48 28.84 -22.21
N ARG A 3 -13.87 29.97 -22.80
CA ARG A 3 -12.95 30.98 -23.34
C ARG A 3 -12.68 32.00 -22.24
N ILE A 4 -11.41 32.37 -22.06
CA ILE A 4 -11.00 33.42 -21.12
C ILE A 4 -10.24 34.50 -21.89
N LEU A 5 -10.31 35.73 -21.38
CA LEU A 5 -9.42 36.82 -21.78
C LEU A 5 -8.37 36.97 -20.69
N ALA A 6 -7.11 37.08 -21.10
CA ALA A 6 -5.99 37.32 -20.22
C ALA A 6 -5.14 38.42 -20.86
N ASP A 7 -4.85 39.45 -20.08
CA ASP A 7 -3.93 40.50 -20.50
C ASP A 7 -2.50 40.04 -20.23
N LEU A 8 -1.69 39.99 -21.28
CA LEU A 8 -0.27 39.67 -21.21
C LEU A 8 0.53 40.79 -21.89
N PRO A 9 1.69 41.18 -21.33
CA PRO A 9 2.66 42.02 -22.03
C PRO A 9 3.01 41.48 -23.41
N GLU A 10 3.30 42.37 -24.35
CA GLU A 10 3.61 41.98 -25.73
C GLU A 10 4.85 41.09 -25.83
N ASP A 11 5.84 41.32 -24.96
CA ASP A 11 7.06 40.51 -24.91
C ASP A 11 6.78 39.08 -24.41
N ASP A 12 5.85 38.91 -23.46
CA ASP A 12 5.44 37.59 -22.98
C ASP A 12 4.69 36.81 -24.07
N ILE A 13 3.89 37.49 -24.90
CA ILE A 13 3.22 36.89 -26.06
C ILE A 13 4.26 36.40 -27.07
N LYS A 14 5.26 37.22 -27.40
CA LYS A 14 6.35 36.86 -28.33
C LYS A 14 7.14 35.67 -27.82
N TRP A 15 7.50 35.69 -26.53
CA TRP A 15 8.21 34.59 -25.87
C TRP A 15 7.39 33.30 -25.93
N LEU A 16 6.09 33.38 -25.65
CA LEU A 16 5.19 32.22 -25.65
C LEU A 16 5.00 31.62 -27.05
N ASP A 17 4.92 32.46 -28.09
CA ASP A 17 4.85 32.01 -29.48
C ASP A 17 6.15 31.33 -29.92
N GLN A 18 7.31 31.89 -29.55
CA GLN A 18 8.61 31.27 -29.79
C GLN A 18 8.71 29.91 -29.09
N ARG A 19 8.32 29.85 -27.82
CA ARG A 19 8.35 28.63 -27.02
C ARG A 19 7.42 27.55 -27.59
N ALA A 20 6.24 27.95 -28.06
CA ALA A 20 5.30 27.04 -28.71
C ALA A 20 5.87 26.48 -30.02
N ALA A 21 6.55 27.31 -30.82
CA ALA A 21 7.22 26.90 -32.05
C ALA A 21 8.37 25.92 -31.79
N GLU A 22 9.24 26.20 -30.81
CA GLU A 22 10.32 25.30 -30.39
C GLU A 22 9.80 23.91 -29.97
N LEU A 23 8.66 23.87 -29.29
CA LEU A 23 8.04 22.63 -28.81
C LEU A 23 7.16 21.94 -29.86
N GLY A 24 6.94 22.56 -31.04
CA GLY A 24 6.03 22.06 -32.06
C GLY A 24 4.57 21.97 -31.60
N ARG A 25 4.15 22.83 -30.66
CA ARG A 25 2.81 22.82 -30.03
C ARG A 25 2.08 24.13 -30.32
N SER A 26 0.76 24.13 -30.15
CA SER A 26 -0.01 25.38 -30.17
C SER A 26 0.23 26.19 -28.90
N ARG A 27 0.24 27.53 -29.02
CA ARG A 27 0.31 28.46 -27.87
C ARG A 27 -0.68 28.10 -26.76
N ALA A 28 -1.92 27.76 -27.12
CA ALA A 28 -2.95 27.40 -26.16
C ALA A 28 -2.64 26.07 -25.42
N ALA A 29 -1.92 25.14 -26.05
CA ALA A 29 -1.48 23.92 -25.37
C ALA A 29 -0.41 24.22 -24.31
N VAL A 30 0.56 25.08 -24.64
CA VAL A 30 1.60 25.52 -23.70
C VAL A 30 0.98 26.26 -22.50
N LEU A 31 0.00 27.13 -22.73
CA LEU A 31 -0.73 27.80 -21.64
C LEU A 31 -1.49 26.82 -20.73
N ARG A 32 -2.17 25.80 -21.31
CA ARG A 32 -2.87 24.79 -20.51
C ARG A 32 -1.90 23.98 -19.64
N GLU A 33 -0.74 23.64 -20.19
CA GLU A 33 0.33 22.94 -19.47
C GLU A 33 0.88 23.80 -18.32
N ALA A 34 1.18 25.08 -18.58
CA ALA A 34 1.65 26.02 -17.57
C ALA A 34 0.65 26.18 -16.42
N VAL A 35 -0.65 26.33 -16.71
CA VAL A 35 -1.71 26.41 -15.68
C VAL A 35 -1.82 25.11 -14.88
N THR A 36 -1.63 23.96 -15.53
CA THR A 36 -1.65 22.65 -14.86
C THR A 36 -0.47 22.51 -13.91
N ALA A 37 0.72 22.89 -14.36
CA ALA A 37 1.94 22.89 -13.54
C ALA A 37 1.81 23.83 -12.34
N TYR A 38 1.35 25.07 -12.55
CA TYR A 38 1.13 26.04 -11.48
C TYR A 38 0.14 25.53 -10.42
N ARG A 39 -0.94 24.84 -10.86
CA ARG A 39 -1.89 24.22 -9.94
C ARG A 39 -1.29 23.07 -9.13
N ALA A 40 -0.33 22.33 -9.70
CA ALA A 40 0.37 21.25 -8.99
C ALA A 40 1.41 21.78 -7.99
N GLU A 41 1.93 22.99 -8.22
CA GLU A 41 2.79 23.73 -7.28
C GLU A 41 2.01 24.46 -6.18
N ALA A 42 0.67 24.43 -6.20
CA ALA A 42 -0.15 25.00 -5.14
C ALA A 42 0.30 24.47 -3.76
N PRO A 43 0.29 25.33 -2.72
CA PRO A 43 0.94 25.07 -1.46
C PRO A 43 0.55 23.69 -0.92
N LYS A 44 1.57 22.86 -0.73
CA LYS A 44 1.47 21.53 -0.12
C LYS A 44 1.34 21.65 1.41
N ASP A 45 0.84 22.76 1.93
CA ASP A 45 0.70 23.03 3.35
C ASP A 45 -0.13 21.93 4.06
N TRP A 46 -1.02 21.25 3.31
CA TRP A 46 -1.75 20.09 3.81
C TRP A 46 -0.86 18.87 4.10
N LEU A 47 0.27 18.69 3.39
CA LEU A 47 1.26 17.66 3.66
C LEU A 47 2.01 17.96 4.96
N GLU A 48 2.37 19.22 5.19
CA GLU A 48 2.95 19.63 6.48
C GLU A 48 1.94 19.51 7.63
N ALA A 49 0.68 19.87 7.39
CA ALA A 49 -0.39 19.69 8.38
C ALA A 49 -0.72 18.21 8.66
N GLY A 50 -0.55 17.33 7.67
CA GLY A 50 -0.82 15.90 7.81
C GLY A 50 0.33 15.11 8.43
N PHE A 51 1.57 15.58 8.28
CA PHE A 51 2.74 14.88 8.80
C PHE A 51 2.75 14.91 10.33
N GLY A 52 2.60 13.73 10.94
CA GLY A 52 2.60 13.59 12.40
C GLY A 52 1.25 13.89 13.07
N ALA A 53 0.17 14.12 12.31
CA ALA A 53 -1.17 14.38 12.86
C ALA A 53 -1.68 13.30 13.84
N TRP A 54 -1.13 12.08 13.76
CA TRP A 54 -1.49 10.93 14.59
C TRP A 54 -0.36 10.44 15.47
N LYS A 55 0.80 11.13 15.50
CA LYS A 55 2.00 10.66 16.19
C LYS A 55 1.81 10.53 17.70
N ASP A 56 1.07 11.47 18.28
CA ASP A 56 0.89 11.59 19.74
C ASP A 56 -0.53 11.15 20.17
N ARG A 57 -1.27 10.44 19.31
CA ARG A 57 -2.60 9.90 19.60
C ARG A 57 -2.45 8.56 20.31
N GLU A 58 -2.77 8.51 21.60
CA GLU A 58 -2.72 7.28 22.41
C GLU A 58 -4.01 6.45 22.34
N ASP A 59 -5.09 7.00 21.80
CA ASP A 59 -6.39 6.32 21.66
C ASP A 59 -6.47 5.40 20.43
N ILE A 60 -5.44 5.42 19.57
CA ILE A 60 -5.29 4.52 18.44
C ILE A 60 -4.14 3.58 18.78
N GLY A 61 -4.42 2.28 18.86
CA GLY A 61 -3.40 1.27 19.15
C GLY A 61 -2.31 1.18 18.08
N ASP A 62 -1.22 0.47 18.40
CA ASP A 62 -0.11 0.27 17.47
C ASP A 62 -0.57 -0.51 16.22
N ALA A 63 -0.34 0.08 15.04
CA ALA A 63 -0.77 -0.50 13.78
C ALA A 63 -0.03 -1.80 13.42
N VAL A 64 1.24 -1.94 13.83
CA VAL A 64 2.05 -3.14 13.61
C VAL A 64 1.58 -4.26 14.54
N GLU A 65 1.28 -3.95 15.80
CA GLU A 65 0.68 -4.93 16.73
C GLU A 65 -0.67 -5.42 16.20
N TRP A 66 -1.54 -4.50 15.76
CA TRP A 66 -2.82 -4.86 15.14
C TRP A 66 -2.63 -5.74 13.90
N GLN A 67 -1.74 -5.39 12.98
CA GLN A 67 -1.45 -6.18 11.77
C GLN A 67 -0.85 -7.55 12.07
N ARG A 68 -0.04 -7.68 13.14
CA ARG A 68 0.51 -8.97 13.57
C ARG A 68 -0.59 -9.89 14.07
N ARG A 69 -1.48 -9.36 14.91
CA ARG A 69 -2.62 -10.10 15.45
C ARG A 69 -3.61 -10.53 14.36
N GLU A 70 -3.89 -9.66 13.39
CA GLU A 70 -4.77 -9.97 12.26
C GLU A 70 -4.19 -11.05 11.32
N ARG A 71 -2.86 -11.10 11.18
CA ARG A 71 -2.18 -12.19 10.47
C ARG A 71 -2.26 -13.49 11.25
N ALA A 72 -2.05 -13.44 12.56
CA ALA A 72 -2.15 -14.61 13.44
C ALA A 72 -3.55 -15.25 13.43
N SER A 73 -4.62 -14.45 13.35
CA SER A 73 -5.98 -15.00 13.26
C SER A 73 -6.28 -15.72 11.94
N SER A 74 -5.41 -15.60 10.94
CA SER A 74 -5.54 -16.30 9.66
C SER A 74 -4.69 -17.57 9.57
N THR A 75 -3.87 -17.86 10.60
CA THR A 75 -3.01 -19.04 10.65
C THR A 75 -3.81 -20.33 10.58
N ARG A 76 -3.31 -21.28 9.80
CA ARG A 76 -3.97 -22.56 9.56
C ARG A 76 -3.20 -23.72 10.21
N PRO A 77 -3.88 -24.83 10.53
CA PRO A 77 -3.24 -25.98 11.17
C PRO A 77 -2.08 -26.60 10.39
N TRP A 78 -2.02 -26.40 9.07
CA TRP A 78 -0.97 -26.90 8.19
C TRP A 78 0.15 -25.89 7.92
N ASP A 79 0.07 -24.68 8.49
CA ASP A 79 1.11 -23.68 8.33
C ASP A 79 2.33 -24.06 9.19
N ASP A 80 3.52 -23.84 8.65
CA ASP A 80 4.79 -24.22 9.28
C ASP A 80 5.02 -23.48 10.61
N ASP A 81 4.50 -22.25 10.73
CA ASP A 81 4.66 -21.35 11.87
C ASP A 81 3.53 -21.45 12.90
N TYR A 82 2.59 -22.40 12.78
CA TYR A 82 1.44 -22.54 13.68
C TYR A 82 1.82 -22.54 15.18
N GLU A 83 2.86 -23.29 15.57
CA GLU A 83 3.26 -23.37 16.99
C GLU A 83 3.84 -22.04 17.50
N ASP A 84 4.59 -21.33 16.65
CA ASP A 84 5.19 -20.04 17.00
C ASP A 84 4.10 -18.98 17.14
N VAL A 85 3.14 -18.95 16.20
CA VAL A 85 2.00 -18.01 16.23
C VAL A 85 1.08 -18.30 17.42
N LYS A 86 0.82 -19.58 17.71
CA LYS A 86 0.02 -19.97 18.88
C LYS A 86 0.70 -19.61 20.19
N ALA A 87 2.02 -19.72 20.26
CA ALA A 87 2.77 -19.29 21.44
C ALA A 87 2.68 -17.77 21.67
N GLU A 88 2.66 -16.97 20.60
CA GLU A 88 2.54 -15.51 20.67
C GLU A 88 1.09 -15.05 20.93
N PHE A 89 0.10 -15.70 20.32
CA PHE A 89 -1.33 -15.32 20.39
C PHE A 89 -2.23 -16.51 20.79
N PRO A 90 -2.08 -17.08 22.00
CA PRO A 90 -2.79 -18.30 22.40
C PRO A 90 -4.31 -18.12 22.46
N ASP A 91 -4.79 -16.90 22.60
CA ASP A 91 -6.20 -16.56 22.66
C ASP A 91 -6.91 -16.59 21.29
N LEU A 92 -6.15 -16.67 20.19
CA LEU A 92 -6.68 -16.79 18.83
C LEU A 92 -6.90 -18.24 18.38
N PHE A 93 -6.46 -19.22 19.17
CA PHE A 93 -6.55 -20.65 18.84
C PHE A 93 -7.49 -21.34 19.81
N ASP A 94 -8.33 -22.24 19.28
CA ASP A 94 -9.24 -23.03 20.10
C ASP A 94 -8.88 -24.53 20.10
N ALA A 95 -9.69 -25.31 20.82
CA ALA A 95 -9.48 -26.75 20.94
C ALA A 95 -9.71 -27.50 19.61
N GLU A 96 -10.45 -26.92 18.66
CA GLU A 96 -10.63 -27.50 17.34
C GLU A 96 -9.39 -27.29 16.47
N ASP A 97 -8.80 -26.10 16.50
CA ASP A 97 -7.53 -25.82 15.80
C ASP A 97 -6.45 -26.83 16.21
N ASP A 98 -6.35 -27.11 17.51
CA ASP A 98 -5.40 -28.09 18.05
C ASP A 98 -5.68 -29.53 17.60
N ARG A 99 -6.95 -29.90 17.50
CA ARG A 99 -7.33 -31.21 16.94
C ARG A 99 -6.93 -31.32 15.47
N GLN A 100 -7.19 -30.28 14.68
CA GLN A 100 -6.83 -30.26 13.26
C GLN A 100 -5.31 -30.26 13.06
N ARG A 101 -4.56 -29.56 13.91
CA ARG A 101 -3.10 -29.58 13.92
C ARG A 101 -2.56 -30.97 14.16
N GLN A 102 -3.10 -31.69 15.14
CA GLN A 102 -2.69 -33.06 15.42
C GLN A 102 -2.98 -33.99 14.23
N ILE A 103 -4.17 -33.89 13.62
CA ILE A 103 -4.52 -34.67 12.43
C ILE A 103 -3.55 -34.40 11.27
N TYR A 104 -3.17 -33.14 11.05
CA TYR A 104 -2.20 -32.77 10.02
C TYR A 104 -0.83 -33.41 10.25
N LEU A 105 -0.32 -33.35 11.49
CA LEU A 105 0.95 -33.98 11.86
C LEU A 105 0.90 -35.50 11.67
N ASP A 106 -0.19 -36.14 12.08
CA ASP A 106 -0.39 -37.59 11.94
C ASP A 106 -0.43 -38.02 10.45
N MET A 107 -1.04 -37.21 9.57
CA MET A 107 -1.02 -37.43 8.12
C MET A 107 0.40 -37.34 7.54
N GLY A 108 1.21 -36.39 8.01
CA GLY A 108 2.62 -36.28 7.62
C GLY A 108 3.42 -37.53 8.01
N VAL A 109 3.28 -37.98 9.25
CA VAL A 109 3.92 -39.20 9.76
C VAL A 109 3.50 -40.45 8.98
N GLY A 110 2.21 -40.58 8.65
CA GLY A 110 1.69 -41.69 7.84
C GLY A 110 2.26 -41.70 6.42
N ARG A 111 2.37 -40.53 5.78
CA ARG A 111 2.97 -40.38 4.44
C ARG A 111 4.44 -40.77 4.44
N ASP A 112 5.20 -40.39 5.47
CA ASP A 112 6.61 -40.74 5.60
C ASP A 112 6.84 -42.23 5.92
N ALA A 113 5.88 -42.87 6.58
CA ALA A 113 5.92 -44.32 6.83
C ALA A 113 5.62 -45.13 5.55
N ASP A 114 4.69 -44.67 4.72
CA ASP A 114 4.35 -45.33 3.45
C ASP A 114 5.43 -45.15 2.37
N THR A 115 6.10 -43.99 2.32
CA THR A 115 7.25 -43.79 1.40
C THR A 115 8.40 -44.73 1.73
N LYS A 116 8.67 -45.01 3.01
CA LYS A 116 9.70 -45.96 3.46
C LYS A 116 9.36 -47.42 3.19
N LYS A 117 8.08 -47.77 3.00
CA LYS A 117 7.63 -49.16 2.75
C LYS A 117 7.62 -49.56 1.27
N ARG A 118 7.80 -48.63 0.34
CA ARG A 118 7.87 -48.95 -1.10
C ARG A 118 9.28 -49.41 -1.47
N PRO A 119 9.50 -50.68 -1.87
CA PRO A 119 10.79 -51.09 -2.41
C PRO A 119 11.05 -50.39 -3.75
N ALA A 120 12.34 -50.15 -4.04
CA ALA A 120 12.85 -49.49 -5.25
C ALA A 120 12.50 -50.23 -6.55
#